data_AF-A0A6G1S1C7-F1
#
_entry.id   AF-A0A6G1S1C7-F1
#
_cell.length_a   1.000
_cell.length_b   1.000
_cell.length_c   1.000
_cell.angle_alpha   90.00
_cell.angle_beta   90.00
_cell.angle_gamma   90.00
#
_symmetry.space_group_name_H-M   'P 1'
#
loop_
_entity.id
_entity.type
_entity.pdbx_description
1 polymer ?
#
loop_
_entity_poly.entity_id
_entity_poly.type
_entity_poly.pdbx_seq_one_letter_code
_entity_poly.pdbx_strand_id
1 'polypeptide(L)'
;ELQLSPPPPVAVLPLGTGNDLARTLNWGGGYTDEPVSKILCHVEDGTIVQLDRWNLQVERNPDLPQDELEDGARKLPLSVFNNYFSLGFDAHVTLEFHESREANPEKFNSR
;
A
#
# COMPACT_ATOMS: atom_id res chain seq x y z
N GLU A 1 17.83 8.61 1.34
CA GLU A 1 16.89 9.55 0.69
C GLU A 1 17.65 10.49 -0.24
N LEU A 2 17.03 10.95 -1.33
CA LEU A 2 17.69 11.67 -2.43
C LEU A 2 17.91 13.18 -2.19
N GLN A 3 17.55 13.72 -1.01
CA GLN A 3 17.75 15.13 -0.61
C GLN A 3 17.27 16.18 -1.64
N LEU A 4 16.23 15.87 -2.41
CA LEU A 4 15.63 16.80 -3.37
C LEU A 4 14.69 17.78 -2.65
N SER A 5 14.80 19.07 -2.96
CA SER A 5 13.95 20.13 -2.40
C SER A 5 13.43 21.05 -3.52
N PRO A 6 12.11 21.08 -3.78
CA PRO A 6 11.07 20.27 -3.13
C PRO A 6 11.17 18.78 -3.53
N PRO A 7 10.54 17.86 -2.76
CA PRO A 7 10.39 16.47 -3.19
C PRO A 7 9.68 16.40 -4.54
N PRO A 8 10.12 15.53 -5.46
CA PRO A 8 9.47 15.41 -6.76
C PRO A 8 8.05 14.84 -6.61
N PRO A 9 7.09 15.26 -7.45
CA PRO A 9 5.80 14.60 -7.57
C PRO A 9 5.96 13.12 -7.93
N VAL A 10 5.04 12.28 -7.45
CA VAL A 10 5.04 10.84 -7.71
C VAL A 10 3.73 10.44 -8.36
N ALA A 11 3.80 9.70 -9.46
CA ALA A 11 2.66 9.09 -10.13
C ALA A 11 2.58 7.58 -9.82
N VAL A 12 1.38 7.00 -9.92
CA VAL A 12 1.15 5.58 -9.63
C VAL A 12 0.93 4.82 -10.93
N LEU A 13 1.72 3.76 -11.17
CA LEU A 13 1.48 2.80 -12.25
C LEU A 13 0.79 1.54 -11.67
N PRO A 14 -0.50 1.29 -11.99
CA PRO A 14 -1.28 0.21 -11.37
C PRO A 14 -0.98 -1.18 -11.95
N LEU A 15 0.08 -1.84 -11.49
CA LEU A 15 0.52 -3.15 -11.99
C LEU A 15 -0.05 -4.36 -11.23
N GLY A 16 -0.75 -4.14 -10.12
CA GLY A 16 -1.28 -5.21 -9.26
C GLY A 16 -2.79 -5.32 -9.30
N THR A 17 -3.36 -6.03 -8.34
CA THR A 17 -4.81 -6.10 -8.10
C THR A 17 -5.30 -5.04 -7.10
N GLY A 18 -4.44 -4.60 -6.18
CA GLY A 18 -4.73 -3.62 -5.12
C GLY A 18 -4.42 -2.17 -5.50
N ASN A 19 -5.07 -1.65 -6.54
CA ASN A 19 -4.77 -0.33 -7.13
C ASN A 19 -5.62 0.83 -6.58
N ASP A 20 -6.01 0.81 -5.30
CA ASP A 20 -6.96 1.78 -4.74
C ASP A 20 -6.48 3.22 -4.81
N LEU A 21 -5.19 3.45 -4.55
CA LEU A 21 -4.59 4.78 -4.66
C LEU A 21 -4.60 5.29 -6.11
N ALA A 22 -4.31 4.42 -7.09
CA ALA A 22 -4.36 4.77 -8.50
C ALA A 22 -5.78 5.12 -8.94
N ARG A 23 -6.79 4.37 -8.49
CA ARG A 23 -8.21 4.66 -8.77
C ARG A 23 -8.64 6.00 -8.18
N THR A 24 -8.25 6.26 -6.93
CA THR A 24 -8.59 7.50 -6.22
C THR A 24 -7.94 8.72 -6.88
N LEU A 25 -6.71 8.57 -7.36
CA LEU A 25 -5.95 9.63 -8.03
C LEU A 25 -6.11 9.65 -9.56
N ASN A 26 -7.09 8.89 -10.10
CA ASN A 26 -7.41 8.81 -11.53
C ASN A 26 -6.27 8.31 -12.45
N TRP A 27 -5.31 7.54 -11.93
CA TRP A 27 -4.31 6.82 -12.73
C TRP A 27 -4.82 5.50 -13.31
N GLY A 28 -6.07 5.15 -13.04
CA GLY A 28 -6.74 3.98 -13.58
C GLY A 28 -6.75 2.77 -12.64
N GLY A 29 -7.46 1.72 -13.07
CA GLY A 29 -7.71 0.51 -12.27
C GLY A 29 -6.72 -0.63 -12.47
N GLY A 30 -5.88 -0.55 -13.49
CA GLY A 30 -4.91 -1.56 -13.90
C GLY A 30 -4.19 -1.13 -15.19
N TYR A 31 -2.98 -1.64 -15.39
CA TYR A 31 -2.20 -1.43 -16.61
C TYR A 31 -2.73 -2.30 -17.75
N THR A 32 -2.79 -1.75 -18.96
CA THR A 32 -3.36 -2.44 -20.15
C THR A 32 -2.36 -2.51 -21.32
N ASP A 33 -1.10 -2.82 -21.04
CA ASP A 33 -0.03 -2.94 -22.04
C ASP A 33 0.13 -1.73 -22.97
N GLU A 34 -0.19 -0.53 -22.46
CA GLU A 34 0.00 0.69 -23.23
C GLU A 34 1.48 1.08 -23.31
N PRO A 35 1.93 1.70 -24.42
CA PRO A 35 3.32 2.10 -24.55
C PRO A 35 3.78 2.98 -23.40
N VAL A 36 4.98 2.74 -22.88
CA VAL A 36 5.60 3.55 -21.80
C VAL A 36 5.61 5.04 -22.16
N SER A 37 5.80 5.38 -23.43
CA SER A 37 5.73 6.77 -23.90
C SER A 37 4.40 7.44 -23.57
N LYS A 38 3.27 6.72 -23.69
CA LYS A 38 1.94 7.24 -23.36
C LYS A 38 1.78 7.46 -21.85
N ILE A 39 2.31 6.55 -21.03
CA ILE A 39 2.33 6.73 -19.57
C ILE A 39 3.16 7.96 -19.21
N LEU A 40 4.34 8.14 -19.82
CA LEU A 40 5.19 9.29 -19.56
C LEU A 40 4.51 10.61 -19.94
N CYS A 41 3.77 10.64 -21.06
CA CYS A 41 2.93 11.81 -21.40
C CYS A 41 1.87 12.07 -20.33
N HIS A 42 1.17 11.04 -19.83
CA HIS A 42 0.20 11.23 -18.73
C HIS A 42 0.86 11.73 -17.43
N VAL A 43 2.10 11.33 -17.15
CA VAL A 43 2.87 11.82 -16.00
C VAL A 43 3.24 13.29 -16.18
N GLU A 44 3.65 13.68 -17.39
CA GLU A 44 3.98 15.07 -17.73
C GLU A 44 2.75 16.00 -17.68
N ASP A 45 1.62 15.55 -18.21
CA ASP A 45 0.35 16.30 -18.25
C ASP A 45 -0.43 16.21 -16.91
N GLY A 46 0.02 15.36 -15.99
CA GLY A 46 -0.67 15.05 -14.74
C GLY A 46 -0.79 16.26 -13.82
N THR A 47 -1.97 16.43 -13.22
CA THR A 47 -2.15 17.47 -12.19
C THR A 47 -1.53 17.03 -10.88
N ILE A 48 -0.62 17.86 -10.33
CA ILE A 48 -0.03 17.62 -9.02
C ILE A 48 -1.08 17.87 -7.95
N VAL A 49 -1.26 16.89 -7.06
CA VAL A 49 -2.15 16.97 -5.90
C VAL A 49 -1.40 16.61 -4.63
N GLN A 50 -1.81 17.20 -3.52
CA GLN A 50 -1.26 16.86 -2.21
C GLN A 50 -1.90 15.56 -1.70
N LEU A 51 -1.08 14.69 -1.13
CA LEU A 51 -1.52 13.44 -0.50
C LEU A 51 -1.20 13.47 0.99
N ASP A 52 -2.23 13.34 1.81
CA ASP A 52 -2.06 13.13 3.24
C ASP A 52 -1.54 11.73 3.51
N ARG A 53 -0.59 11.61 4.43
CA ARG A 53 -0.04 10.32 4.86
C ARG A 53 -0.26 10.14 6.34
N TRP A 54 -0.65 8.94 6.72
CA TRP A 54 -0.93 8.61 8.09
C TRP A 54 0.31 8.04 8.75
N ASN A 55 0.66 8.53 9.94
CA ASN A 55 1.70 7.96 10.78
C ASN A 55 1.05 7.25 11.98
N LEU A 56 1.17 5.93 12.02
CA LEU A 56 0.64 5.04 13.02
C LEU A 56 1.60 4.92 14.21
N GLN A 57 1.09 5.16 15.41
CA GLN A 57 1.77 4.88 16.66
C GLN A 57 1.09 3.68 17.31
N VAL A 58 1.88 2.64 17.62
CA VAL A 58 1.39 1.43 18.28
C VAL A 58 2.14 1.24 19.57
N GLU A 59 1.39 1.11 20.65
CA GLU A 59 1.88 0.90 22.00
C GLU A 59 1.28 -0.38 22.57
N ARG A 60 2.03 -1.06 23.44
CA ARG A 60 1.52 -2.23 24.14
C ARG A 60 0.52 -1.78 25.19
N ASN A 61 -0.58 -2.54 25.33
CA ASN A 61 -1.52 -2.32 26.42
C ASN A 61 -0.84 -2.66 27.76
N PRO A 62 -0.66 -1.69 28.68
CA PRO A 62 0.00 -1.93 29.96
C PRO A 62 -0.82 -2.79 30.92
N ASP A 63 -2.13 -2.92 30.69
CA ASP A 63 -3.05 -3.64 31.58
C ASP A 63 -3.10 -5.15 31.31
N LEU A 64 -2.38 -5.65 30.29
CA LEU A 64 -2.35 -7.07 29.94
C LEU A 64 -1.05 -7.75 30.44
N PRO A 65 -1.14 -8.96 31.05
CA PRO A 65 0.03 -9.70 31.50
C PRO A 65 1.01 -9.96 30.36
N GLN A 66 2.30 -9.76 30.64
CA GLN A 66 3.38 -9.86 29.64
C GLN A 66 3.55 -11.29 29.09
N ASP A 67 3.05 -12.27 29.83
CA ASP A 67 3.22 -13.71 29.60
C ASP A 67 2.07 -14.32 28.78
N GLU A 68 0.97 -13.59 28.56
CA GLU A 68 -0.20 -14.06 27.79
C GLU A 68 -0.16 -13.66 26.30
N LEU A 69 0.85 -12.89 25.87
CA LEU A 69 0.92 -12.27 24.54
C LEU A 69 2.25 -12.61 23.85
N GLU A 70 2.41 -13.87 23.45
CA GLU A 70 3.65 -14.33 22.80
C GLU A 70 3.81 -13.87 21.33
N ASP A 71 2.74 -13.44 20.65
CA ASP A 71 2.76 -13.36 19.16
C ASP A 71 2.63 -11.95 18.54
N GLY A 72 2.80 -10.89 19.34
CA GLY A 72 2.73 -9.51 18.84
C GLY A 72 4.07 -8.99 18.32
N ALA A 73 4.13 -8.53 17.06
CA ALA A 73 5.32 -7.88 16.51
C ALA A 73 5.77 -6.69 17.38
N ARG A 74 6.97 -6.77 17.98
CA ARG A 74 7.51 -5.74 18.88
C ARG A 74 7.77 -4.40 18.19
N LYS A 75 7.92 -4.41 16.86
CA LYS A 75 8.17 -3.24 16.05
C LYS A 75 7.46 -3.42 14.72
N LEU A 76 6.68 -2.41 14.32
CA LEU A 76 6.07 -2.40 13.01
C LEU A 76 7.14 -2.27 11.91
N PRO A 77 6.99 -2.97 10.78
CA PRO A 77 7.90 -2.81 9.65
C PRO A 77 7.81 -1.40 9.05
N LEU A 78 6.63 -0.78 9.10
CA LEU A 78 6.34 0.58 8.64
C LEU A 78 5.32 1.23 9.57
N SER A 79 5.53 2.49 9.91
CA SER A 79 4.55 3.31 10.65
C SER A 79 3.74 4.21 9.72
N VAL A 80 4.15 4.37 8.46
CA VAL A 80 3.47 5.29 7.53
C VAL A 80 2.66 4.52 6.50
N PHE A 81 1.39 4.91 6.30
CA PHE A 81 0.52 4.34 5.28
C PHE A 81 -0.27 5.42 4.53
N ASN A 82 -0.68 5.11 3.29
CA ASN A 82 -1.35 6.05 2.39
C ASN A 82 -2.85 5.74 2.17
N ASN A 83 -3.27 4.47 2.35
CA ASN A 83 -4.64 4.05 2.05
C ASN A 83 -5.44 3.78 3.32
N TYR A 84 -5.25 2.62 3.94
CA TYR A 84 -6.03 2.20 5.09
C TYR A 84 -5.19 1.36 6.06
N PHE A 85 -5.64 1.36 7.30
CA PHE A 85 -5.20 0.47 8.37
C PHE A 85 -6.46 -0.15 8.98
N SER A 86 -6.48 -1.48 9.12
CA SER A 86 -7.65 -2.21 9.63
C SER A 86 -7.31 -3.19 10.75
N LEU A 87 -8.32 -3.51 11.56
CA LEU A 87 -8.24 -4.44 12.68
C LEU A 87 -9.46 -5.37 12.65
N GLY A 88 -9.32 -6.58 13.20
CA GLY A 88 -10.40 -7.55 13.28
C GLY A 88 -10.62 -8.33 11.98
N PHE A 89 -11.87 -8.60 11.64
CA PHE A 89 -12.25 -9.52 10.56
C PHE A 89 -11.71 -9.11 9.19
N ASP A 90 -11.77 -7.82 8.85
CA ASP A 90 -11.24 -7.29 7.58
C ASP A 90 -9.74 -7.57 7.41
N ALA A 91 -8.96 -7.29 8.47
CA ALA A 91 -7.53 -7.55 8.49
C ALA A 91 -7.23 -9.06 8.40
N HIS A 92 -8.03 -9.89 9.07
CA HIS A 92 -7.87 -11.34 9.05
C HIS A 92 -8.08 -11.93 7.65
N VAL A 93 -9.17 -11.55 6.97
CA VAL A 93 -9.45 -12.00 5.59
C VAL A 93 -8.38 -11.50 4.62
N THR A 94 -7.96 -10.24 4.78
CA THR A 94 -6.88 -9.65 3.95
C THR A 94 -5.56 -10.41 4.11
N LEU A 95 -5.22 -10.80 5.35
CA LEU A 95 -4.01 -11.58 5.65
C LEU A 95 -4.10 -12.98 5.03
N GLU A 96 -5.21 -13.69 5.23
CA GLU A 96 -5.40 -15.03 4.65
C GLU A 96 -5.29 -15.01 3.11
N PHE A 97 -5.86 -13.98 2.48
CA PHE A 97 -5.72 -13.79 1.04
C PHE A 97 -4.27 -13.52 0.62
N HIS A 98 -3.51 -12.71 1.37
CA HIS A 98 -2.10 -12.47 1.11
C HIS A 98 -1.26 -13.74 1.28
N GLU A 99 -1.44 -14.49 2.35
CA GLU A 99 -0.72 -15.74 2.61
C GLU A 99 -1.04 -16.80 1.54
N SER A 100 -2.31 -16.92 1.14
CA SER A 100 -2.73 -17.81 0.06
C SER A 100 -2.04 -17.48 -1.27
N ARG A 101 -1.89 -16.19 -1.56
CA ARG A 101 -1.19 -15.68 -2.75
C ARG A 101 0.29 -16.02 -2.75
N GLU A 102 0.97 -15.79 -1.63
CA GLU A 102 2.40 -16.12 -1.47
C GLU A 102 2.63 -17.64 -1.57
N ALA A 103 1.71 -18.44 -1.02
CA ALA A 103 1.81 -19.90 -1.02
C ALA A 103 1.49 -20.54 -2.38
N ASN A 104 0.67 -19.90 -3.23
CA ASN A 104 0.25 -20.45 -4.52
C ASN A 104 0.31 -19.39 -5.64
N PRO A 105 1.48 -18.82 -5.99
CA PRO A 105 1.58 -17.70 -6.92
C PRO A 105 0.91 -17.97 -8.28
N GLU A 106 0.95 -19.22 -8.75
CA GLU A 106 0.38 -19.66 -10.03
C GLU A 106 -1.14 -19.53 -10.12
N LYS A 107 -1.83 -19.49 -8.98
CA LYS A 107 -3.29 -19.32 -8.91
C LYS A 107 -3.72 -17.86 -8.95
N PHE A 108 -2.80 -16.93 -8.72
CA PHE A 108 -3.09 -15.50 -8.55
C PHE A 108 -2.37 -14.65 -9.59
N ASN A 109 -2.55 -15.01 -10.85
CA ASN A 109 -2.03 -14.23 -11.97
C ASN A 109 -2.90 -12.98 -12.17
N SER A 110 -2.29 -11.80 -12.01
CA SER A 110 -2.86 -10.58 -12.58
C SER A 110 -2.70 -10.67 -14.09
N ARG A 111 -3.79 -10.44 -14.82
CA ARG A 111 -3.77 -10.41 -16.29
C ARG A 111 -2.85 -9.31 -16.79
#